data_AF-Q12DY0-F1
#
_entry.id   AF-Q12DY0-F1
#
_cell.length_a   1.000
_cell.length_b   1.000
_cell.length_c   1.000
_cell.angle_alpha   90.00
_cell.angle_beta   90.00
_cell.angle_gamma   90.00
#
_symmetry.space_group_name_H-M   'P 1'
#
loop_
_entity.id
_entity.type
_entity.pdbx_description
1 polymer ?
#
loop_
_entity_poly.entity_id
_entity_poly.type
_entity_poly.pdbx_seq_one_letter_code
_entity_poly.pdbx_strand_id
1 'polypeptide(L)'
;MKTATIDAPVELQIKPRPRFPQLKPSQLALAEAKRNSWTAIVTNDTTVEALQCADFWPLVADRLSRRDLIEVQPEDSSWWAELLVRDCGQNYAVLVLLRKIDLPPLHPHTVDALPAGHTCEFLGPERLWGILRGSEVLRAEFQTKGEACMWIIEALRS
;
A
#
# COMPACT_ATOMS: atom_id res chain seq x y z
N MET A 1 50.58 -55.21 8.65
CA MET A 1 49.23 -54.66 8.38
C MET A 1 48.70 -54.09 9.69
N LYS A 2 48.41 -52.78 9.76
CA LYS A 2 47.90 -52.11 10.96
C LYS A 2 46.37 -52.11 10.90
N THR A 3 45.73 -52.68 11.92
CA THR A 3 44.27 -52.69 12.08
C THR A 3 43.81 -51.31 12.53
N ALA A 4 42.87 -50.70 11.81
CA ALA A 4 42.27 -49.43 12.19
C ALA A 4 41.23 -49.66 13.30
N THR A 5 41.47 -49.08 14.47
CA THR A 5 40.48 -48.95 15.55
C THR A 5 39.39 -48.00 15.08
N ILE A 6 38.14 -48.45 15.12
CA ILE A 6 36.97 -47.63 14.80
C ILE A 6 36.59 -46.90 16.09
N ASP A 7 36.68 -45.56 16.08
CA ASP A 7 36.31 -44.72 17.23
C ASP A 7 34.83 -44.88 17.60
N ALA A 8 34.57 -44.85 18.91
CA ALA A 8 33.25 -45.01 19.50
C ALA A 8 32.28 -43.90 19.04
N PRO A 9 30.97 -44.19 18.94
CA PRO A 9 29.98 -43.20 18.50
C PRO A 9 29.88 -42.03 19.50
N VAL A 10 29.99 -40.81 18.98
CA VAL A 10 29.75 -39.57 19.73
C VAL A 10 28.26 -39.46 20.03
N GLU A 11 27.91 -39.59 21.31
CA GLU A 11 26.53 -39.41 21.78
C GLU A 11 26.16 -37.92 21.76
N LEU A 12 25.34 -37.53 20.78
CA LEU A 12 24.82 -36.17 20.67
C LEU A 12 23.86 -35.90 21.83
N GLN A 13 24.29 -35.10 22.81
CA GLN A 13 23.43 -34.64 23.88
C GLN A 13 22.38 -33.65 23.35
N ILE A 14 21.15 -34.14 23.16
CA ILE A 14 20.01 -33.31 22.76
C ILE A 14 19.54 -32.55 24.01
N LYS A 15 19.80 -31.24 24.06
CA LYS A 15 19.23 -30.37 25.11
C LYS A 15 17.70 -30.36 24.98
N PRO A 16 16.94 -30.53 26.09
CA PRO A 16 15.48 -30.53 26.04
C PRO A 16 14.98 -29.18 25.53
N ARG A 17 14.05 -29.20 24.57
CA ARG A 17 13.45 -27.99 23.99
C ARG A 17 12.68 -27.24 25.11
N PRO A 18 12.84 -25.91 25.25
CA PRO A 18 12.07 -25.14 26.22
C PRO A 18 10.57 -25.34 25.98
N ARG A 19 9.82 -25.58 27.06
CA ARG A 19 8.37 -25.70 27.02
C ARG A 19 7.76 -24.31 27.03
N PHE A 20 7.07 -23.94 25.96
CA PHE A 20 6.30 -22.70 25.89
C PHE A 20 4.85 -22.95 26.33
N PRO A 21 4.21 -21.99 27.03
CA PRO A 21 2.77 -22.02 27.26
C PRO A 21 2.03 -22.27 25.95
N GLN A 22 1.10 -23.22 25.96
CA GLN A 22 0.30 -23.56 24.78
C GLN A 22 -0.93 -22.64 24.72
N LEU A 23 -1.23 -22.10 23.54
CA LEU A 23 -2.45 -21.35 23.31
C LEU A 23 -3.66 -22.29 23.42
N LYS A 24 -4.68 -21.91 24.18
CA LYS A 24 -5.92 -22.68 24.26
C LYS A 24 -6.73 -22.47 22.98
N PRO A 25 -7.48 -23.47 22.47
CA PRO A 25 -8.36 -23.27 21.32
C PRO A 25 -9.33 -22.10 21.48
N SER A 26 -9.83 -21.84 22.70
CA SER A 26 -10.70 -20.69 23.01
C SER A 26 -10.04 -19.31 22.89
N GLN A 27 -8.70 -19.26 22.84
CA GLN A 27 -7.93 -18.02 22.68
C GLN A 27 -7.61 -17.72 21.20
N LEU A 28 -7.94 -18.63 20.29
CA LEU A 28 -7.81 -18.44 18.85
C LEU A 28 -9.20 -18.32 18.23
N ALA A 29 -9.42 -17.25 17.48
CA ALA A 29 -10.65 -17.05 16.74
C ALA A 29 -10.31 -16.34 15.42
N LEU A 30 -11.22 -16.44 14.45
CA LEU A 30 -11.11 -15.67 13.22
C LEU A 30 -11.07 -14.18 13.56
N ALA A 31 -10.15 -13.45 12.94
CA ALA A 31 -9.95 -12.04 13.22
C ALA A 31 -11.23 -11.23 12.89
N GLU A 32 -11.87 -11.52 11.76
CA GLU A 32 -13.16 -10.95 11.33
C GLU A 32 -14.29 -11.14 12.35
N ALA A 33 -14.25 -12.18 13.18
CA ALA A 33 -15.23 -12.40 14.23
C ALA A 33 -14.93 -11.62 15.52
N LYS A 34 -13.76 -10.97 15.60
CA LYS A 34 -13.25 -10.29 16.80
C LYS A 34 -12.89 -8.82 16.59
N ARG A 35 -12.83 -8.35 15.35
CA ARG A 35 -12.51 -6.95 15.01
C ARG A 35 -13.28 -6.51 13.77
N ASN A 36 -13.54 -5.21 13.70
CA ASN A 36 -14.03 -4.55 12.50
C ASN A 36 -12.86 -4.01 11.67
N SER A 37 -13.13 -3.80 10.39
CA SER A 37 -12.27 -3.05 9.48
C SER A 37 -13.02 -1.81 9.00
N TRP A 38 -12.44 -0.64 9.22
CA TRP A 38 -13.02 0.66 8.90
C TRP A 38 -12.21 1.38 7.83
N THR A 39 -12.87 2.30 7.13
CA THR A 39 -12.21 3.28 6.26
C THR A 39 -12.60 4.68 6.70
N ALA A 40 -11.67 5.62 6.65
CA ALA A 40 -11.90 7.03 6.93
C ALA A 40 -11.18 7.89 5.88
N ILE A 41 -11.87 8.94 5.45
CA ILE A 41 -11.31 9.98 4.60
C ILE A 41 -11.09 11.22 5.45
N VAL A 42 -9.90 11.81 5.37
CA VAL A 42 -9.51 13.00 6.13
C VAL A 42 -9.17 14.15 5.19
N THR A 43 -9.15 15.36 5.73
CA THR A 43 -8.72 16.55 5.00
C THR A 43 -7.22 16.47 4.69
N ASN A 44 -6.79 17.12 3.60
CA ASN A 44 -5.40 17.04 3.11
C ASN A 44 -4.36 17.67 4.08
N ASP A 45 -4.79 18.48 5.04
CA ASP A 45 -3.95 19.07 6.10
C ASP A 45 -3.79 18.14 7.31
N THR A 46 -4.53 17.03 7.38
CA THR A 46 -4.41 16.06 8.47
C THR A 46 -3.11 15.29 8.36
N THR A 47 -2.28 15.37 9.40
CA THR A 47 -1.04 14.57 9.49
C THR A 47 -1.31 13.21 10.13
N VAL A 48 -0.44 12.24 9.84
CA VAL A 48 -0.56 10.89 10.42
C VAL A 48 -0.31 10.90 11.93
N GLU A 49 0.49 11.84 12.42
CA GLU A 49 0.69 12.08 13.85
C GLU A 49 -0.60 12.51 14.54
N ALA A 50 -1.43 13.34 13.88
CA ALA A 50 -2.72 13.76 14.40
C ALA A 50 -3.69 12.57 14.56
N LEU A 51 -3.63 11.58 13.66
CA LEU A 51 -4.45 10.36 13.75
C LEU A 51 -4.14 9.51 15.00
N GLN A 52 -2.97 9.68 15.61
CA GLN A 52 -2.59 8.99 16.84
C GLN A 52 -3.02 9.76 18.10
N CYS A 53 -3.49 11.00 17.96
CA CYS A 53 -4.05 11.79 19.05
C CYS A 53 -5.47 11.31 19.38
N ALA A 54 -5.74 11.05 20.66
CA ALA A 54 -7.04 10.54 21.08
C ALA A 54 -8.21 11.52 20.82
N ASP A 55 -7.90 12.82 20.85
CA ASP A 55 -8.85 13.91 20.60
C ASP A 55 -9.27 14.04 19.12
N PHE A 56 -8.63 13.28 18.22
CA PHE A 56 -9.02 13.25 16.80
C PHE A 56 -10.29 12.43 16.56
N TRP A 57 -10.56 11.42 17.39
CA TRP A 57 -11.61 10.42 17.17
C TRP A 57 -12.91 10.55 18.01
N PRO A 58 -13.19 11.62 18.80
CA PRO A 58 -14.28 11.60 19.77
C PRO A 58 -15.66 11.41 19.13
N LEU A 59 -15.85 11.89 17.90
CA LEU A 59 -17.14 11.83 17.20
C LEU A 59 -17.50 10.44 16.65
N VAL A 60 -16.53 9.54 16.58
CA VAL A 60 -16.72 8.17 16.04
C VAL A 60 -16.25 7.08 17.00
N ALA A 61 -15.75 7.47 18.18
CA ALA A 61 -15.16 6.56 19.15
C ALA A 61 -16.16 5.50 19.67
N ASP A 62 -17.44 5.85 19.74
CA ASP A 62 -18.54 4.97 20.14
C ASP A 62 -18.77 3.78 19.18
N ARG A 63 -18.29 3.89 17.94
CA ARG A 63 -18.35 2.81 16.94
C ARG A 63 -17.13 1.89 16.97
N LEU A 64 -16.06 2.32 17.62
CA LEU A 64 -14.80 1.60 17.62
C LEU A 64 -14.76 0.55 18.73
N SER A 65 -14.08 -0.55 18.46
CA SER A 65 -13.75 -1.57 19.44
C SER A 65 -12.26 -1.84 19.46
N ARG A 66 -11.75 -2.32 20.61
CA ARG A 66 -10.37 -2.76 20.72
C ARG A 66 -10.05 -3.81 19.66
N ARG A 67 -8.89 -3.66 19.02
CA ARG A 67 -8.36 -4.47 17.90
C ARG A 67 -8.95 -4.16 16.53
N ASP A 68 -9.89 -3.22 16.42
CA ASP A 68 -10.36 -2.74 15.13
C ASP A 68 -9.19 -2.15 14.33
N LEU A 69 -9.27 -2.33 13.00
CA LEU A 69 -8.35 -1.73 12.05
C LEU A 69 -9.05 -0.58 11.32
N ILE A 70 -8.33 0.50 11.10
CA ILE A 70 -8.84 1.67 10.39
C ILE A 70 -7.86 2.02 9.29
N GLU A 71 -8.34 1.99 8.05
CA GLU A 71 -7.63 2.51 6.89
C GLU A 71 -7.97 3.98 6.71
N VAL A 72 -6.97 4.84 6.59
CA VAL A 72 -7.16 6.28 6.47
C VAL A 72 -6.42 6.78 5.25
N GLN A 73 -7.09 7.64 4.48
CA GLN A 73 -6.50 8.37 3.36
C GLN A 73 -6.99 9.82 3.35
N PRO A 74 -6.19 10.77 2.86
CA PRO A 74 -6.64 12.12 2.59
C PRO A 74 -7.54 12.17 1.34
N GLU A 75 -8.28 13.25 1.16
CA GLU A 75 -9.15 13.48 0.00
C GLU A 75 -8.40 13.36 -1.34
N ASP A 76 -7.14 13.80 -1.39
CA ASP A 76 -6.28 13.74 -2.58
C ASP A 76 -5.60 12.38 -2.80
N SER A 77 -5.78 11.42 -1.88
CA SER A 77 -5.13 10.11 -1.89
C SER A 77 -3.59 10.18 -2.00
N SER A 78 -2.96 11.23 -1.47
CA SER A 78 -1.50 11.40 -1.45
C SER A 78 -0.77 10.41 -0.53
N TRP A 79 -1.47 9.83 0.44
CA TRP A 79 -0.95 8.77 1.30
C TRP A 79 -2.08 7.85 1.77
N TRP A 80 -1.70 6.70 2.31
CA TRP A 80 -2.61 5.77 2.96
C TRP A 80 -1.97 5.27 4.26
N ALA A 81 -2.76 5.13 5.32
CA ALA A 81 -2.32 4.64 6.61
C ALA A 81 -3.27 3.56 7.15
N GLU A 82 -2.72 2.60 7.89
CA GLU A 82 -3.50 1.65 8.68
C GLU A 82 -3.20 1.85 10.16
N LEU A 83 -4.25 1.96 10.96
CA LEU A 83 -4.19 2.13 12.40
C LEU A 83 -4.86 0.96 13.12
N LEU A 84 -4.35 0.63 14.30
CA LEU A 84 -4.93 -0.33 15.22
C LEU A 84 -5.52 0.39 16.42
N VAL A 85 -6.79 0.13 16.73
CA VAL A 85 -7.43 0.63 17.95
C VAL A 85 -6.90 -0.17 19.15
N ARG A 86 -6.09 0.47 19.99
CA ARG A 86 -5.54 -0.12 21.21
C ARG A 86 -6.53 -0.05 22.37
N ASP A 87 -7.23 1.07 22.50
CA ASP A 87 -8.30 1.29 23.48
C ASP A 87 -9.31 2.33 22.98
N CYS A 88 -10.54 2.28 23.46
CA CYS A 88 -11.59 3.23 23.09
C CYS A 88 -12.67 3.31 24.18
N GLY A 89 -13.36 4.44 24.20
CA GLY A 89 -14.52 4.70 25.04
C GLY A 89 -15.49 5.65 24.32
N GLN A 90 -16.39 6.28 25.08
CA GLN A 90 -17.48 7.07 24.48
C GLN A 90 -16.99 8.26 23.65
N ASN A 91 -15.92 8.94 24.09
CA ASN A 91 -15.41 10.17 23.46
C ASN A 91 -13.89 10.12 23.24
N TYR A 92 -13.28 8.94 23.22
CA TYR A 92 -11.84 8.82 23.01
C TYR A 92 -11.49 7.52 22.29
N ALA A 93 -10.43 7.55 21.50
CA ALA A 93 -9.83 6.34 20.96
C ALA A 93 -8.31 6.48 20.92
N VAL A 94 -7.61 5.50 21.49
CA VAL A 94 -6.14 5.42 21.46
C VAL A 94 -5.76 4.49 20.32
N LEU A 95 -5.19 5.05 19.27
CA LEU A 95 -4.78 4.33 18.08
C LEU A 95 -3.25 4.27 17.99
N VAL A 96 -2.74 3.21 17.38
CA VAL A 96 -1.33 3.09 17.00
C VAL A 96 -1.22 2.92 15.49
N LEU A 97 -0.30 3.68 14.87
CA LEU A 97 0.01 3.52 13.46
C LEU A 97 0.68 2.15 13.24
N LEU A 98 0.12 1.34 12.35
CA LEU A 98 0.72 0.07 11.92
C LEU A 98 1.59 0.26 10.68
N ARG A 99 1.08 0.99 9.69
CA ARG A 99 1.75 1.26 8.42
C ARG A 99 1.29 2.57 7.82
N LYS A 100 2.20 3.23 7.13
CA LYS A 100 1.96 4.40 6.28
C LYS A 100 2.63 4.15 4.94
N ILE A 101 1.95 4.49 3.86
CA ILE A 101 2.44 4.42 2.49
C ILE A 101 2.17 5.79 1.87
N ASP A 102 3.23 6.49 1.46
CA ASP A 102 3.08 7.65 0.60
C ASP A 102 2.76 7.16 -0.81
N LEU A 103 1.64 7.64 -1.36
CA LEU A 103 1.15 7.23 -2.66
C LEU A 103 1.70 8.22 -3.71
N PRO A 104 2.24 7.74 -4.83
CA PRO A 104 2.65 8.63 -5.89
C PRO A 104 1.41 9.40 -6.38
N PRO A 105 1.58 10.67 -6.81
CA PRO A 105 0.48 11.40 -7.42
C PRO A 105 -0.10 10.54 -8.54
N LEU A 106 -1.44 10.49 -8.61
CA LEU A 106 -2.14 9.93 -9.76
C LEU A 106 -1.84 10.83 -10.97
N HIS A 107 -0.67 10.63 -11.58
CA HIS A 107 -0.35 11.23 -12.84
C HIS A 107 -1.32 10.59 -13.85
N PRO A 108 -2.11 11.38 -14.59
CA PRO A 108 -2.88 10.85 -15.71
C PRO A 108 -1.89 10.43 -16.80
N HIS A 109 -1.30 9.24 -16.67
CA HIS A 109 -0.32 8.64 -17.57
C HIS A 109 0.51 9.66 -18.36
N THR A 110 1.12 10.67 -17.71
CA THR A 110 2.07 11.52 -18.42
C THR A 110 3.34 10.72 -18.58
N VAL A 111 3.44 10.03 -19.71
CA VAL A 111 4.69 9.48 -20.19
C VAL A 111 5.61 10.67 -20.46
N ASP A 112 6.48 10.98 -19.52
CA ASP A 112 7.41 12.10 -19.62
C ASP A 112 8.55 11.84 -20.62
N ALA A 113 8.79 10.57 -20.98
CA ALA A 113 9.81 10.17 -21.95
C ALA A 113 9.16 9.40 -23.11
N LEU A 114 8.91 10.11 -24.20
CA LEU A 114 8.58 9.49 -25.47
C LEU A 114 9.82 8.82 -26.08
N PRO A 115 9.64 7.76 -26.90
CA PRO A 115 10.73 7.17 -27.66
C PRO A 115 11.47 8.23 -28.49
N ALA A 116 12.80 8.08 -28.63
CA ALA A 116 13.65 9.08 -29.29
C ALA A 116 13.07 9.52 -30.65
N GLY A 117 13.00 10.83 -30.87
CA GLY A 117 12.47 11.43 -32.10
C GLY A 117 10.94 11.55 -32.15
N HIS A 118 10.21 11.19 -31.08
CA HIS A 118 8.75 11.37 -31.00
C HIS A 118 8.39 12.51 -30.05
N THR A 119 7.40 13.31 -30.45
CA THR A 119 6.80 14.35 -29.60
C THR A 119 5.30 14.10 -29.49
N CYS A 120 4.70 14.53 -28.37
CA CYS A 120 3.27 14.50 -28.17
C CYS A 120 2.79 15.92 -28.01
N GLU A 121 1.97 16.38 -28.96
CA GLU A 121 1.50 17.75 -29.05
C GLU A 121 -0.02 17.77 -29.22
N PHE A 122 -0.63 18.85 -28.76
CA PHE A 122 -2.04 19.13 -28.97
C PHE A 122 -2.21 19.79 -30.35
N LEU A 123 -2.85 19.07 -31.28
CA LEU A 123 -3.01 19.45 -32.68
C LEU A 123 -4.28 20.30 -32.95
N GLY A 124 -4.93 20.79 -31.89
CA GLY A 124 -6.13 21.62 -31.97
C GLY A 124 -7.42 20.88 -31.61
N PRO A 125 -8.56 21.59 -31.60
CA PRO A 125 -9.83 21.07 -31.07
C PRO A 125 -10.45 19.91 -31.87
N GLU A 126 -10.13 19.79 -33.16
CA GLU A 126 -10.64 18.69 -34.01
C GLU A 126 -9.73 17.46 -33.97
N ARG A 127 -8.41 17.66 -33.88
CA ARG A 127 -7.40 16.60 -33.96
C ARG A 127 -6.88 16.15 -32.59
N LEU A 128 -7.23 16.89 -31.53
CA LEU A 128 -6.89 16.64 -30.13
C LEU A 128 -5.39 16.34 -29.92
N TRP A 129 -5.05 15.41 -29.04
CA TRP A 129 -3.66 15.02 -28.82
C TRP A 129 -3.19 14.05 -29.91
N GLY A 130 -1.95 14.24 -30.37
CA GLY A 130 -1.32 13.37 -31.37
C GLY A 130 0.14 13.09 -31.08
N ILE A 131 0.65 12.01 -31.67
CA ILE A 131 2.07 11.65 -31.66
C ILE A 131 2.68 12.05 -33.00
N LEU A 132 3.76 12.81 -32.94
CA LEU A 132 4.54 13.24 -34.09
C LEU A 132 5.92 12.60 -34.08
N ARG A 133 6.49 12.40 -35.26
CA ARG A 133 7.90 12.09 -35.47
C ARG A 133 8.49 13.20 -36.35
N GLY A 134 9.18 14.16 -35.74
CA GLY A 134 9.54 15.40 -36.44
C GLY A 134 8.28 16.21 -36.79
N SER A 135 8.01 16.42 -38.08
CA SER A 135 6.81 17.13 -38.58
C SER A 135 5.67 16.22 -39.05
N GLU A 136 5.87 14.90 -39.04
CA GLU A 136 4.88 13.93 -39.48
C GLU A 136 3.99 13.49 -38.30
N VAL A 137 2.67 13.54 -38.49
CA VAL A 137 1.70 13.03 -37.51
C VAL A 137 1.53 11.52 -37.72
N LEU A 138 1.99 10.72 -36.76
CA LEU A 138 1.83 9.27 -36.81
C LEU A 138 0.40 8.85 -36.47
N ARG A 139 -0.19 9.49 -35.46
CA ARG A 139 -1.56 9.25 -35.02
C ARG A 139 -2.09 10.45 -34.23
N ALA A 140 -3.38 10.72 -34.35
CA ALA A 140 -4.09 11.82 -33.69
C ALA A 140 -5.42 11.34 -33.12
N GLU A 141 -6.22 12.28 -32.59
CA GLU A 141 -7.57 12.08 -32.02
C GLU A 141 -7.59 11.43 -30.63
N PHE A 142 -6.48 11.48 -29.89
CA PHE A 142 -6.44 11.03 -28.51
C PHE A 142 -7.08 12.06 -27.59
N GLN A 143 -7.91 11.59 -26.64
CA GLN A 143 -8.62 12.47 -25.71
C GLN A 143 -7.66 13.07 -24.68
N THR A 144 -6.61 12.34 -24.33
CA THR A 144 -5.60 12.78 -23.36
C THR A 144 -4.19 12.60 -23.91
N LYS A 145 -3.26 13.44 -23.45
CA LYS A 145 -1.82 13.30 -23.74
C LYS A 145 -1.30 11.91 -23.37
N GLY A 146 -1.75 11.38 -22.23
CA GLY A 146 -1.29 10.09 -21.74
C GLY A 146 -1.71 8.90 -22.61
N GLU A 147 -2.93 8.94 -23.15
CA GLU A 147 -3.41 7.95 -24.11
C GLU A 147 -2.55 7.93 -25.39
N ALA A 148 -2.22 9.12 -25.93
CA ALA A 148 -1.34 9.26 -27.08
C ALA A 148 0.05 8.68 -26.81
N CYS A 149 0.64 8.99 -25.66
CA CYS A 149 1.97 8.50 -25.32
C CYS A 149 2.00 6.99 -25.03
N MET A 150 0.94 6.42 -24.45
CA MET A 150 0.84 4.98 -24.24
C MET A 150 0.78 4.24 -25.57
N TRP A 151 0.03 4.75 -26.54
CA TRP A 151 -0.08 4.15 -27.86
C TRP A 151 1.28 3.95 -28.54
N ILE A 152 2.16 4.96 -28.54
CA ILE A 152 3.47 4.84 -29.21
C ILE A 152 4.44 3.90 -28.48
N ILE A 153 4.32 3.77 -27.15
CA ILE A 153 5.10 2.79 -26.39
C ILE A 153 4.69 1.37 -26.77
N GLU A 154 3.38 1.10 -26.90
CA GLU A 154 2.88 -0.20 -27.30
C GLU A 154 3.20 -0.52 -28.76
N ALA A 155 3.02 0.45 -29.67
CA ALA A 155 3.27 0.29 -31.09
C ALA A 155 4.75 0.00 -31.43
N LEU A 156 5.69 0.34 -30.55
CA LEU A 156 7.12 0.02 -30.73
C LEU A 156 7.55 -1.28 -30.01
N ARG A 157 6.67 -1.90 -29.22
CA ARG A 157 6.92 -3.21 -28.61
C ARG A 157 6.49 -4.37 -29.53
N SER A 158 5.61 -4.11 -30.49
CA SER A 158 5.17 -5.06 -31.54
C SER A 158 6.06 -4.98 -32.78
#